data_AF-A0A3M1RXB5-F1
#
_entry.id   AF-A0A3M1RXB5-F1
#
_cell.length_a   1.000
_cell.length_b   1.000
_cell.length_c   1.000
_cell.angle_alpha   90.00
_cell.angle_beta   90.00
_cell.angle_gamma   90.00
#
_symmetry.space_group_name_H-M   'P 1'
#
loop_
_entity.id
_entity.type
_entity.pdbx_description
1 polymer ?
#
loop_
_entity_poly.entity_id
_entity_poly.type
_entity_poly.pdbx_seq_one_letter_code
_entity_poly.pdbx_strand_id
1 'polypeptide(L)'
;RLRFIMRGRELGFAIDELKALLRLVDRDAVNCAQVEALAREHLQAVRRRIADLRRIEQVLGETLAACSGEDVPNCALIDSLYGDRDLLPAGKAPD
;
A
#
# COMPACT_ATOMS: atom_id res chain seq x y z
N ARG A 1 24.50 -12.88 9.68
CA ARG A 1 24.18 -11.64 8.92
C ARG A 1 23.18 -11.83 7.78
N LEU A 2 23.36 -12.81 6.88
CA LEU A 2 22.43 -13.03 5.75
C LEU A 2 20.97 -13.27 6.18
N ARG A 3 20.74 -14.12 7.19
CA ARG A 3 19.40 -14.39 7.75
C ARG A 3 18.69 -13.12 8.25
N PHE A 4 19.44 -12.19 8.84
CA PHE A 4 18.91 -10.90 9.30
C PHE A 4 18.38 -10.07 8.13
N ILE A 5 19.17 -9.97 7.05
CA ILE A 5 18.80 -9.22 5.84
C ILE A 5 17.60 -9.87 5.18
N MET A 6 17.57 -11.20 5.02
CA MET A 6 16.44 -11.92 4.44
C MET A 6 15.15 -11.65 5.23
N ARG A 7 15.19 -11.82 6.55
CA ARG A 7 14.01 -11.59 7.38
C ARG A 7 13.55 -10.13 7.37
N GLY A 8 14.51 -9.20 7.38
CA GLY A 8 14.23 -7.77 7.24
C GLY A 8 13.55 -7.42 5.92
N ARG A 9 14.00 -8.03 4.82
CA ARG A 9 13.39 -7.89 3.50
C ARG A 9 11.97 -8.46 3.44
N GLU A 10 11.71 -9.57 4.10
CA GLU A 10 10.35 -10.14 4.23
C GLU A 10 9.40 -9.20 4.99
N LEU A 11 9.92 -8.45 5.97
CA LEU A 11 9.18 -7.44 6.73
C LEU A 11 9.09 -6.07 6.01
N GLY A 12 9.59 -5.99 4.77
CA GLY A 12 9.49 -4.79 3.95
C GLY A 12 10.47 -3.68 4.30
N PHE A 13 11.47 -3.92 5.15
CA PHE A 13 12.50 -2.92 5.41
C PHE A 13 13.33 -2.65 4.15
N ALA A 14 13.61 -1.37 3.90
CA ALA A 14 14.54 -0.95 2.87
C ALA A 14 15.97 -1.40 3.21
N ILE A 15 16.81 -1.53 2.18
CA ILE A 15 18.21 -1.94 2.36
C ILE A 15 18.96 -0.97 3.27
N ASP A 16 18.66 0.32 3.20
CA ASP A 16 19.33 1.32 4.04
C ASP A 16 18.89 1.28 5.51
N GLU A 17 17.62 0.97 5.79
CA GLU A 17 17.14 0.70 7.16
C GLU A 17 17.80 -0.55 7.73
N LEU A 18 17.97 -1.60 6.92
CA LEU A 18 18.68 -2.81 7.34
C LEU A 18 20.16 -2.57 7.62
N LYS A 19 20.82 -1.71 6.84
CA LYS A 19 22.19 -1.27 7.14
C LYS A 19 22.24 -0.50 8.46
N ALA A 20 21.27 0.39 8.72
CA ALA A 20 21.20 1.13 9.99
C ALA A 20 21.03 0.18 11.18
N LEU A 21 20.10 -0.78 11.10
CA LEU A 21 19.88 -1.78 12.14
C LEU A 21 21.13 -2.67 12.35
N LEU A 22 21.80 -3.09 11.27
CA LEU A 22 23.04 -3.87 11.40
C LEU A 22 24.13 -3.11 12.16
N ARG A 23 24.28 -1.80 11.94
CA ARG A 23 25.24 -0.96 12.70
C ARG A 23 24.91 -0.84 14.19
N LEU A 24 23.65 -1.05 14.58
CA LEU A 24 23.23 -1.05 15.98
C LEU A 24 23.48 -2.40 16.65
N VAL A 25 23.38 -3.49 15.87
CA VAL A 25 23.55 -4.86 16.36
C VAL A 25 25.01 -5.33 16.34
N ASP A 26 25.83 -4.80 15.43
CA ASP A 26 27.26 -5.13 15.32
C ASP A 26 28.14 -4.49 16.44
N ARG A 27 27.51 -3.94 17.50
CA ARG A 27 28.19 -3.38 18.70
C ARG A 27 28.25 -4.42 19.82
N ASP A 28 29.15 -4.25 20.78
CA ASP A 28 29.26 -5.14 21.97
C ASP A 28 27.96 -5.23 22.78
N ALA A 29 27.11 -4.20 22.71
CA ALA A 29 25.78 -4.18 23.28
C ALA A 29 24.77 -3.53 22.32
N VAL A 30 23.61 -4.18 22.15
CA VAL A 30 22.52 -3.68 21.32
C VAL A 30 21.82 -2.51 22.02
N ASN A 31 21.67 -1.38 21.33
CA ASN A 31 20.84 -0.28 21.79
C ASN A 31 19.36 -0.53 21.40
N CYS A 32 18.63 -1.23 22.27
CA CYS A 32 17.22 -1.58 22.02
C CYS A 32 16.33 -0.36 21.77
N ALA A 33 16.58 0.78 22.43
CA ALA A 33 15.79 1.99 22.23
C ALA A 33 15.93 2.55 20.81
N GLN A 34 17.14 2.51 20.24
CA GLN A 34 17.37 2.93 18.85
C GLN A 34 16.77 1.94 17.84
N VAL A 35 16.85 0.64 18.11
CA VAL A 35 16.22 -0.40 17.28
C VAL A 35 14.69 -0.23 17.29
N GLU A 36 14.10 0.01 18.46
CA GLU A 36 12.66 0.24 18.60
C GLU A 36 12.21 1.49 17.84
N ALA A 37 12.96 2.60 17.92
CA ALA A 37 12.64 3.82 17.20
C ALA A 37 12.57 3.60 15.68
N LEU A 38 13.58 2.94 15.09
CA LEU A 38 13.59 2.59 13.67
C LEU A 38 12.42 1.67 13.29
N ALA A 39 12.14 0.66 14.11
CA ALA A 39 11.03 -0.25 13.86
C ALA A 39 9.66 0.46 13.93
N ARG A 40 9.49 1.42 14.86
CA ARG A 40 8.27 2.22 14.98
C ARG A 40 8.06 3.14 13.78
N GLU A 41 9.13 3.76 13.27
CA GLU A 41 9.08 4.58 12.07
C GLU A 41 8.65 3.76 10.85
N HIS A 42 9.29 2.61 10.63
CA HIS A 42 8.91 1.68 9.56
C HIS A 42 7.46 1.21 9.68
N LEU A 43 7.01 0.86 10.89
CA LEU A 43 5.62 0.48 11.13
C LEU A 43 4.63 1.59 10.75
N GLN A 44 4.97 2.85 11.02
CA GLN A 44 4.13 3.98 10.59
C GLN A 44 4.10 4.10 9.06
N ALA A 45 5.23 3.93 8.38
CA ALA A 45 5.29 3.95 6.92
C ALA A 45 4.43 2.83 6.31
N VAL A 46 4.52 1.61 6.84
CA VAL A 46 3.69 0.47 6.46
C VAL A 46 2.20 0.78 6.65
N ARG A 47 1.80 1.35 7.79
CA ARG A 47 0.41 1.73 8.05
C ARG A 47 -0.12 2.78 7.07
N ARG A 48 0.70 3.77 6.70
CA ARG A 48 0.34 4.76 5.66
C ARG A 48 0.14 4.07 4.31
N ARG A 49 1.07 3.21 3.90
CA ARG A 49 0.97 2.41 2.66
C ARG A 49 -0.32 1.58 2.63
N ILE A 50 -0.67 0.92 3.74
CA ILE A 50 -1.91 0.14 3.84
C ILE A 50 -3.14 1.04 3.67
N ALA A 51 -3.17 2.20 4.32
CA ALA A 51 -4.29 3.14 4.18
C ALA A 51 -4.44 3.61 2.72
N ASP A 52 -3.32 3.89 2.05
CA ASP A 52 -3.34 4.29 0.64
C ASP A 52 -3.79 3.16 -0.28
N LEU A 53 -3.28 1.94 -0.07
CA LEU A 53 -3.68 0.76 -0.84
C LEU A 53 -5.15 0.42 -0.64
N ARG A 54 -5.69 0.54 0.57
CA ARG A 54 -7.12 0.35 0.83
C ARG A 54 -7.99 1.36 0.09
N ARG A 55 -7.54 2.62 0.00
CA ARG A 55 -8.25 3.65 -0.78
C ARG A 55 -8.26 3.28 -2.27
N ILE A 56 -7.12 2.85 -2.80
CA ILE A 56 -7.00 2.42 -4.21
C ILE A 56 -7.90 1.20 -4.45
N GLU A 57 -7.84 0.21 -3.56
CA GLU A 57 -8.67 -1.00 -3.61
C GLU A 57 -10.16 -0.67 -3.62
N GLN A 58 -10.60 0.24 -2.76
CA GLN A 58 -12.00 0.67 -2.70
C GLN A 58 -12.44 1.28 -4.04
N VAL A 59 -11.69 2.27 -4.55
CA VAL A 59 -12.03 2.94 -5.82
C VAL A 59 -12.05 1.94 -6.98
N LEU A 60 -11.06 1.05 -7.03
CA LEU A 60 -10.99 0.04 -8.08
C LEU A 60 -12.14 -0.97 -7.96
N GLY A 61 -12.50 -1.37 -6.74
CA GLY A 61 -13.64 -2.24 -6.47
C GLY A 61 -14.97 -1.63 -6.89
N GLU A 62 -15.21 -0.37 -6.55
CA GLU A 62 -16.40 0.39 -6.98
C GLU A 62 -16.47 0.51 -8.51
N THR A 63 -15.34 0.81 -9.14
CA THR A 63 -15.25 0.92 -10.60
C THR A 63 -15.52 -0.42 -11.29
N LEU A 64 -14.97 -1.52 -10.76
CA LEU A 64 -15.20 -2.86 -11.30
C LEU A 64 -16.65 -3.31 -11.12
N ALA A 65 -17.30 -2.95 -10.01
CA ALA A 65 -18.71 -3.25 -9.78
C ALA A 65 -19.65 -2.54 -10.79
N ALA A 66 -19.23 -1.38 -11.32
CA ALA A 66 -19.94 -0.66 -12.37
C ALA A 66 -19.60 -1.14 -13.79
N CYS A 67 -18.61 -2.01 -13.95
CA CYS A 67 -18.22 -2.55 -15.24
C CYS A 67 -19.13 -3.73 -15.62
N SER A 68 -19.78 -3.68 -16.79
CA SER A 68 -20.64 -4.76 -17.28
C SER A 68 -19.87 -6.01 -17.71
N GLY A 69 -18.61 -5.85 -18.14
CA GLY A 69 -17.81 -6.93 -18.72
C GLY A 69 -18.21 -7.32 -20.15
N GLU A 70 -19.07 -6.54 -20.79
CA GLU A 70 -19.58 -6.77 -22.16
C GLU A 70 -19.05 -5.71 -23.15
N ASP A 71 -19.30 -5.94 -24.44
CA ASP A 71 -19.02 -4.96 -25.49
C ASP A 71 -20.02 -3.79 -25.39
N VAL A 72 -19.55 -2.66 -24.84
CA VAL A 72 -20.35 -1.46 -24.59
C VAL A 72 -19.69 -0.23 -25.22
N PRO A 73 -20.46 0.78 -25.66
CA PRO A 73 -19.90 2.01 -26.19
C PRO A 73 -19.19 2.87 -25.13
N ASN A 74 -19.60 2.74 -23.85
CA ASN A 74 -19.01 3.43 -22.71
C ASN A 74 -18.68 2.43 -21.60
N CYS A 75 -17.44 2.44 -21.10
CA CYS A 75 -16.97 1.49 -20.09
C CYS A 75 -16.58 2.24 -18.82
N ALA A 76 -17.24 1.92 -17.71
CA ALA A 76 -17.04 2.58 -16.42
C ALA A 76 -15.57 2.57 -15.94
N LEU A 77 -14.82 1.50 -16.25
CA LEU A 77 -13.39 1.42 -15.95
C LEU A 77 -12.56 2.40 -16.77
N ILE A 78 -12.87 2.57 -18.04
CA ILE A 78 -12.15 3.50 -18.92
C ILE A 78 -12.53 4.94 -18.60
N ASP A 79 -13.82 5.20 -18.35
CA ASP A 79 -14.33 6.53 -18.01
C ASP A 79 -13.70 7.05 -16.70
N SER A 80 -13.55 6.19 -15.68
CA SER A 80 -12.92 6.57 -14.41
C SER A 80 -11.43 6.91 -14.56
N LEU A 81 -10.73 6.28 -15.51
CA LEU A 81 -9.32 6.58 -15.82
C LEU A 81 -9.15 7.90 -16.57
N TYR A 82 -10.14 8.31 -17.37
CA TYR A 82 -10.16 9.64 -17.99
C TYR A 82 -10.47 10.78 -17.00
N GLY A 83 -10.83 10.45 -15.76
CA GLY A 83 -10.82 11.40 -14.66
C GLY A 83 -12.07 12.25 -14.51
N ASP A 84 -13.22 11.78 -15.00
CA ASP A 84 -14.51 12.41 -14.68
C ASP A 84 -14.86 12.12 -13.21
N ARG A 85 -14.32 12.96 -12.33
CA ARG A 85 -14.61 12.96 -10.88
C ARG A 85 -16.02 13.44 -10.55
N ASP A 86 -16.89 13.66 -11.55
CA ASP A 86 -18.22 14.27 -11.37
C ASP A 86 -19.42 13.41 -11.79
N LEU A 87 -19.27 12.13 -12.14
CA LEU A 87 -20.45 11.25 -12.35
C LEU A 87 -20.89 10.56 -11.06
N LEU A 88 -21.49 11.36 -10.18
CA LEU A 88 -22.43 10.90 -9.14
C LEU A 88 -23.66 10.22 -9.81
N PRO A 89 -24.43 9.43 -9.05
CA PRO A 89 -24.97 8.15 -9.49
C PRO A 89 -26.06 8.30 -10.55
N ALA A 90 -25.95 7.54 -11.65
CA ALA A 90 -27.11 7.25 -12.48
C ALA A 90 -28.07 6.38 -11.67
N GLY A 91 -29.02 7.05 -11.02
CA GLY A 91 -30.12 6.43 -10.31
C GLY A 91 -30.96 5.52 -11.22
N LYS A 92 -31.40 4.42 -10.61
CA LYS A 92 -32.71 3.75 -10.78
C LYS A 92 -33.19 3.37 -12.20
N ALA A 93 -33.49 2.08 -12.32
CA ALA A 93 -34.22 1.39 -13.39
C ALA A 93 -35.52 2.07 -13.86
N PRO A 94 -36.01 1.71 -15.06
CA PRO A 94 -37.44 1.52 -15.32
C PRO A 94 -37.80 0.03 -15.46
N ASP A 95 -39.07 -0.26 -15.16
CA ASP A 95 -39.76 -1.56 -15.23
C ASP A 95 -39.70 -2.28 -16.59
#